data_AF-A0A1G1TFJ5-F1
#
_entry.id   AF-A0A1G1TFJ5-F1
#
_cell.length_a   1.000
_cell.length_b   1.000
_cell.length_c   1.000
_cell.angle_alpha   90.00
_cell.angle_beta   90.00
_cell.angle_gamma   90.00
#
_symmetry.space_group_name_H-M   'P 1'
#
loop_
_entity.id
_entity.type
_entity.pdbx_description
1 polymer ?
#
loop_
_entity_poly.entity_id
_entity_poly.type
_entity_poly.pdbx_seq_one_letter_code
_entity_poly.pdbx_strand_id
1 'polypeptide(L)'
;MDRPGYHQWRNTLKKYHAELAARCQHIRRWAIPRHDFPMDRPGYHQWRNTLKKYHAELAGQLLAEVGYDAETIARVQQLVQKLRLKDDPDVQLLEDVICLVFLEYYFLPFAAQHPEEKIIEIVQKTWPKMTARGHALALQLPFSPEALALVSKALAQ
;
A
#
# COMPACT_ATOMS: atom_id res chain seq x y z
N MET A 1 37.24 -1.74 1.26
CA MET A 1 37.50 -2.34 -0.07
C MET A 1 36.17 -2.45 -0.80
N ASP A 2 35.88 -1.51 -1.70
CA ASP A 2 34.70 -1.57 -2.57
C ASP A 2 34.89 -2.65 -3.63
N ARG A 3 34.07 -3.72 -3.56
CA ARG A 3 34.02 -4.72 -4.63
C ARG A 3 33.02 -4.25 -5.71
N PRO A 4 33.44 -4.16 -6.98
CA PRO A 4 32.51 -3.89 -8.08
C PRO A 4 31.42 -4.97 -8.10
N GLY A 5 30.15 -4.57 -8.02
CA GLY A 5 28.99 -5.48 -8.00
C GLY A 5 28.21 -5.54 -6.68
N TYR A 6 28.75 -5.02 -5.57
CA TYR A 6 28.05 -5.01 -4.27
C TYR A 6 26.73 -4.20 -4.29
N HIS A 7 26.61 -3.22 -5.18
CA HIS A 7 25.41 -2.40 -5.33
C HIS A 7 24.33 -3.00 -6.25
N GLN A 8 24.71 -3.90 -7.17
CA GLN A 8 23.82 -4.35 -8.24
C GLN A 8 22.80 -5.38 -7.74
N TRP A 9 23.21 -6.33 -6.90
CA TRP A 9 22.28 -7.27 -6.28
C TRP A 9 21.42 -6.62 -5.19
N ARG A 10 21.92 -5.59 -4.48
CA ARG A 10 21.12 -4.88 -3.46
C ARG A 10 19.87 -4.24 -4.06
N ASN A 11 19.96 -3.70 -5.28
CA ASN A 11 18.80 -3.15 -5.96
C ASN A 11 17.83 -4.24 -6.44
N THR A 12 18.34 -5.40 -6.87
CA THR A 12 17.52 -6.57 -7.20
C THR A 12 16.83 -7.15 -5.95
N LEU A 13 17.54 -7.28 -4.82
CA LEU A 13 16.99 -7.72 -3.53
C LEU A 13 15.96 -6.72 -2.98
N LYS A 14 16.19 -5.41 -3.12
CA LYS A 14 15.20 -4.38 -2.73
C LYS A 14 13.89 -4.52 -3.50
N LYS A 15 13.98 -4.70 -4.83
CA LYS A 15 12.80 -4.96 -5.67
C LYS A 15 12.09 -6.25 -5.26
N TYR A 16 12.86 -7.29 -4.91
CA TYR A 16 12.33 -8.57 -4.46
C TYR A 16 11.54 -8.50 -3.14
N HIS A 17 12.00 -7.71 -2.15
CA HIS A 17 11.26 -7.55 -0.89
C HIS A 17 9.93 -6.83 -1.06
N ALA A 18 9.88 -5.78 -1.90
CA ALA A 18 8.64 -5.07 -2.21
C ALA A 18 7.62 -5.99 -2.90
N GLU A 19 8.09 -6.86 -3.80
CA GLU A 19 7.27 -7.86 -4.47
C GLU A 19 6.70 -8.93 -3.51
N LEU A 20 7.50 -9.40 -2.54
CA LEU A 20 7.00 -10.29 -1.48
C LEU A 20 5.99 -9.57 -0.58
N ALA A 21 6.28 -8.34 -0.17
CA ALA A 21 5.39 -7.53 0.66
C ALA A 21 4.05 -7.24 -0.05
N ALA A 22 4.08 -6.98 -1.36
CA ALA A 22 2.87 -6.79 -2.16
C ALA A 22 1.98 -8.04 -2.17
N ARG A 23 2.57 -9.24 -2.27
CA ARG A 23 1.83 -10.52 -2.14
C ARG A 23 1.28 -10.75 -0.74
N CYS A 24 1.98 -10.22 0.27
CA CYS A 24 1.55 -10.27 1.67
C CYS A 24 0.53 -9.17 2.03
N GLN A 25 0.24 -8.24 1.12
CA GLN A 25 -0.72 -7.18 1.34
C GLN A 25 -2.12 -7.79 1.50
N HIS A 26 -2.76 -7.52 2.64
CA HIS A 26 -4.11 -8.01 2.96
C HIS A 26 -4.29 -9.54 3.10
N ILE A 27 -3.21 -10.30 3.33
CA ILE A 27 -3.29 -11.76 3.53
C ILE A 27 -4.21 -12.16 4.69
N ARG A 28 -5.23 -12.98 4.42
CA ARG A 28 -6.23 -13.36 5.44
C ARG A 28 -6.84 -12.15 6.17
N ARG A 29 -7.02 -11.01 5.49
CA ARG A 29 -7.67 -9.81 6.06
C ARG A 29 -9.04 -10.11 6.68
N TRP A 30 -9.77 -11.06 6.12
CA TRP A 30 -11.08 -11.51 6.60
C TRP A 30 -11.05 -12.16 8.00
N ALA A 31 -9.88 -12.58 8.49
CA ALA A 31 -9.72 -13.23 9.79
C ALA A 31 -9.93 -12.27 10.98
N ILE A 32 -9.85 -10.96 10.75
CA ILE A 32 -10.17 -9.93 11.76
C ILE A 32 -11.29 -9.05 11.19
N PRO A 33 -12.57 -9.39 11.46
CA PRO A 33 -13.72 -8.64 10.97
C PRO A 33 -13.74 -7.16 11.40
N ARG A 34 -14.26 -6.29 10.53
CA ARG A 34 -14.45 -4.86 10.86
C ARG A 34 -15.45 -4.67 12.01
N HIS A 35 -16.42 -5.58 12.17
CA HIS A 35 -17.48 -5.46 13.18
C HIS A 35 -17.03 -5.73 14.62
N ASP A 36 -15.84 -6.30 14.81
CA ASP A 36 -15.24 -6.51 16.13
C ASP A 36 -14.67 -5.23 16.75
N PHE A 37 -14.71 -4.12 16.01
CA PHE A 37 -14.19 -2.81 16.42
C PHE A 37 -15.31 -1.76 16.35
N PRO A 38 -15.28 -0.70 17.19
CA PRO A 38 -16.27 0.38 17.16
C PRO A 38 -16.49 0.95 15.75
N MET A 39 -17.74 1.21 15.35
CA MET A 39 -18.12 1.72 14.02
C MET A 39 -17.89 3.23 13.85
N ASP A 40 -16.78 3.71 14.38
CA ASP A 40 -16.34 5.09 14.30
C ASP A 40 -14.95 5.17 13.63
N ARG A 41 -14.45 6.39 13.51
CA ARG A 41 -13.14 6.65 12.90
C ARG A 41 -11.97 6.11 13.75
N PRO A 42 -11.93 6.30 15.09
CA PRO A 42 -10.92 5.67 15.94
C PRO A 42 -10.90 4.14 15.83
N GLY A 43 -12.06 3.49 15.88
CA GLY A 43 -12.20 2.04 15.74
C GLY A 43 -11.76 1.53 14.38
N TYR A 44 -12.04 2.26 13.30
CA TYR A 44 -11.48 1.95 11.97
C TYR A 44 -9.95 2.02 11.95
N HIS A 45 -9.35 3.04 12.58
CA HIS A 45 -7.90 3.16 12.66
C HIS A 45 -7.27 2.05 13.50
N GLN A 46 -7.89 1.69 14.62
CA GLN A 46 -7.47 0.57 15.45
C GLN A 46 -7.52 -0.74 14.67
N TRP A 47 -8.66 -1.07 14.05
CA TRP A 47 -8.84 -2.26 13.23
C TRP A 47 -7.77 -2.36 12.13
N ARG A 48 -7.59 -1.27 11.36
CA ARG A 48 -6.59 -1.23 10.28
C ARG A 48 -5.17 -1.43 10.80
N ASN A 49 -4.83 -0.88 11.96
CA ASN A 49 -3.50 -1.03 12.55
C ASN A 49 -3.29 -2.44 13.11
N THR A 50 -4.31 -3.05 13.73
CA THR A 50 -4.30 -4.46 14.15
C THR A 50 -4.06 -5.38 12.95
N LEU A 51 -4.82 -5.16 11.87
CA LEU A 51 -4.63 -5.90 10.62
C LEU A 51 -3.20 -5.78 10.10
N LYS A 52 -2.60 -4.59 10.04
CA LYS A 52 -1.21 -4.43 9.57
C LYS A 52 -0.21 -5.30 10.34
N LYS A 53 -0.33 -5.37 11.67
CA LYS A 53 0.53 -6.21 12.50
C LYS A 53 0.30 -7.69 12.22
N TYR A 54 -0.96 -8.11 12.19
CA TYR A 54 -1.35 -9.48 11.86
C TYR A 54 -0.80 -9.93 10.49
N HIS A 55 -0.96 -9.10 9.45
CA HIS A 55 -0.43 -9.39 8.11
C HIS A 55 1.09 -9.57 8.12
N ALA A 56 1.82 -8.76 8.87
CA ALA A 56 3.27 -8.88 8.95
C ALA A 56 3.70 -10.12 9.74
N GLU A 57 3.05 -10.41 10.87
CA GLU A 57 3.32 -11.63 11.65
C GLU A 57 3.08 -12.88 10.81
N LEU A 58 1.92 -12.96 10.14
CA LEU A 58 1.59 -14.08 9.26
C LEU A 58 2.54 -14.19 8.07
N ALA A 59 2.92 -13.07 7.44
CA ALA A 59 3.91 -13.06 6.38
C ALA A 59 5.25 -13.64 6.86
N GLY A 60 5.70 -13.27 8.05
CA GLY A 60 6.94 -13.80 8.61
C GLY A 60 6.89 -15.29 8.89
N GLN A 61 5.77 -15.81 9.39
CA GLN A 61 5.55 -17.24 9.59
C GLN A 61 5.63 -18.00 8.26
N LEU A 62 4.86 -17.56 7.26
CA LEU A 62 4.83 -18.20 5.93
C LEU A 62 6.20 -18.17 5.24
N LEU A 63 6.92 -17.06 5.33
CA LEU A 63 8.25 -16.93 4.74
C LEU A 63 9.28 -17.82 5.47
N ALA A 64 9.21 -17.94 6.79
CA ALA A 64 10.06 -18.86 7.55
C ALA A 64 9.80 -20.32 7.15
N GLU A 65 8.52 -20.73 7.01
CA GLU A 65 8.13 -22.08 6.62
C GLU A 65 8.70 -22.50 5.26
N VAL A 66 8.81 -21.54 4.31
CA VAL A 66 9.38 -21.81 2.97
C VAL A 66 10.89 -21.52 2.89
N GLY A 67 11.55 -21.22 4.01
CA GLY A 67 13.01 -21.18 4.11
C GLY A 67 13.68 -19.84 3.85
N TYR A 68 12.96 -18.71 3.92
CA TYR A 68 13.59 -17.38 3.86
C TYR A 68 14.40 -17.09 5.12
N ASP A 69 15.49 -16.33 4.95
CA ASP A 69 16.34 -15.89 6.05
C ASP A 69 15.68 -14.79 6.90
N ALA A 70 16.19 -14.59 8.11
CA ALA A 70 15.64 -13.65 9.08
C ALA A 70 15.71 -12.17 8.64
N GLU A 71 16.72 -11.78 7.85
CA GLU A 71 16.86 -10.40 7.35
C GLU A 71 15.75 -10.12 6.32
N THR A 72 15.54 -11.03 5.38
CA THR A 72 14.46 -10.96 4.40
C THR A 72 13.09 -10.90 5.06
N ILE A 73 12.84 -11.78 6.04
CA ILE A 73 11.58 -11.81 6.80
C ILE A 73 11.35 -10.47 7.50
N ALA A 74 12.33 -10.00 8.28
CA ALA A 74 12.21 -8.74 9.01
C ALA A 74 11.93 -7.57 8.06
N ARG A 75 12.57 -7.56 6.89
CA ARG A 75 12.35 -6.53 5.87
C ARG A 75 10.93 -6.56 5.30
N VAL A 76 10.41 -7.73 4.94
CA VAL A 76 9.02 -7.86 4.45
C VAL A 76 8.02 -7.43 5.52
N GLN A 77 8.24 -7.79 6.78
CA GLN A 77 7.38 -7.38 7.89
C GLN A 77 7.31 -5.86 8.09
N GLN A 78 8.43 -5.17 7.93
CA GLN A 78 8.47 -3.70 7.98
C GLN A 78 7.69 -3.08 6.82
N LEU A 79 7.83 -3.64 5.62
CA LEU A 79 7.13 -3.17 4.41
C LEU A 79 5.61 -3.34 4.53
N VAL A 80 5.14 -4.52 4.94
CA VAL A 80 3.70 -4.81 5.12
C VAL A 80 3.06 -3.88 6.17
N GLN A 81 3.79 -3.53 7.22
CA GLN A 81 3.34 -2.55 8.22
C GLN A 81 3.37 -1.09 7.72
N LYS A 82 4.10 -0.85 6.62
CA LYS A 82 4.35 0.47 6.03
C LYS A 82 5.08 1.41 6.98
N LEU A 83 6.10 0.88 7.67
CA LEU A 83 6.93 1.68 8.58
C LEU A 83 7.77 2.66 7.76
N ARG A 84 7.94 3.90 8.25
CA ARG A 84 8.78 4.94 7.60
C ARG A 84 8.40 5.27 6.15
N LEU A 85 7.10 5.30 5.82
CA LEU A 85 6.59 5.65 4.49
C LEU A 85 7.23 6.90 3.86
N LYS A 86 7.61 7.90 4.65
CA LYS A 86 8.21 9.13 4.12
C LYS A 86 9.68 8.98 3.69
N ASP A 87 10.41 8.03 4.25
CA ASP A 87 11.88 7.97 4.16
C ASP A 87 12.40 6.67 3.53
N ASP A 88 11.53 5.69 3.31
CA ASP A 88 11.90 4.37 2.83
C ASP A 88 11.41 4.14 1.38
N PRO A 89 12.33 4.07 0.40
CA PRO A 89 11.97 3.92 -1.01
C PRO A 89 11.14 2.68 -1.34
N ASP A 90 11.35 1.55 -0.66
CA ASP A 90 10.57 0.33 -0.96
C ASP A 90 9.16 0.43 -0.37
N VAL A 91 9.00 1.13 0.77
CA VAL A 91 7.68 1.41 1.35
C VAL A 91 6.92 2.41 0.47
N GLN A 92 7.61 3.42 -0.06
CA GLN A 92 7.06 4.35 -1.04
C GLN A 92 6.62 3.63 -2.31
N LEU A 93 7.47 2.75 -2.86
CA LEU A 93 7.11 1.92 -4.02
C LEU A 93 5.86 1.07 -3.75
N LEU A 94 5.80 0.42 -2.58
CA LEU A 94 4.62 -0.37 -2.20
C LEU A 94 3.37 0.51 -2.05
N GLU A 95 3.48 1.70 -1.48
CA GLU A 95 2.36 2.64 -1.34
C GLU A 95 1.89 3.19 -2.70
N ASP A 96 2.82 3.50 -3.62
CA ASP A 96 2.52 3.87 -5.01
C ASP A 96 1.68 2.78 -5.67
N VAL A 97 2.14 1.52 -5.63
CA VAL A 97 1.42 0.37 -6.20
C VAL A 97 0.03 0.23 -5.58
N ILE A 98 -0.10 0.36 -4.25
CA ILE A 98 -1.39 0.24 -3.56
C ILE A 98 -2.36 1.35 -3.99
N CYS A 99 -1.87 2.59 -4.12
CA CYS A 99 -2.70 3.71 -4.54
C CYS A 99 -3.12 3.58 -6.01
N LEU A 100 -2.21 3.18 -6.90
CA LEU A 100 -2.50 2.94 -8.32
C LEU A 100 -3.54 1.82 -8.50
N VAL A 101 -3.36 0.70 -7.80
CA VAL A 101 -4.34 -0.41 -7.82
C VAL A 101 -5.71 0.06 -7.32
N PHE A 102 -5.75 0.85 -6.24
CA PHE A 102 -7.00 1.44 -5.77
C PHE A 102 -7.66 2.31 -6.84
N LEU A 103 -6.90 3.25 -7.43
CA LEU A 103 -7.39 4.18 -8.44
C LEU A 103 -7.92 3.46 -9.69
N GLU A 104 -7.24 2.44 -10.16
CA GLU A 104 -7.60 1.72 -11.38
C GLU A 104 -8.78 0.75 -11.17
N TYR A 105 -8.74 -0.06 -10.11
CA TYR A 105 -9.66 -1.20 -9.99
C TYR A 105 -10.79 -1.00 -8.98
N TYR A 106 -10.60 -0.14 -7.98
CA TYR A 106 -11.53 -0.05 -6.84
C TYR A 106 -12.19 1.32 -6.70
N PHE A 107 -11.61 2.35 -7.29
CA PHE A 107 -12.01 3.73 -7.04
C PHE A 107 -13.44 4.03 -7.48
N LEU A 108 -13.83 3.69 -8.72
CA LEU A 108 -15.17 4.00 -9.21
C LEU A 108 -16.27 3.22 -8.46
N PRO A 109 -16.15 1.90 -8.23
CA PRO A 109 -17.11 1.17 -7.38
C PRO A 109 -17.18 1.70 -5.94
N PHE A 110 -16.05 2.15 -5.38
CA PHE A 110 -16.01 2.77 -4.07
C PHE A 110 -16.68 4.16 -4.09
N ALA A 111 -16.44 4.95 -5.14
CA ALA A 111 -17.02 6.27 -5.32
C ALA A 111 -18.55 6.24 -5.36
N ALA A 112 -19.13 5.24 -6.04
CA ALA A 112 -20.56 5.05 -6.13
C ALA A 112 -21.26 4.78 -4.77
N GLN A 113 -20.51 4.45 -3.72
CA GLN A 113 -21.04 4.13 -2.39
C GLN A 113 -20.99 5.30 -1.40
N HIS A 114 -20.46 6.46 -1.81
CA HIS A 114 -20.23 7.58 -0.91
C HIS A 114 -20.58 8.92 -1.58
N PRO A 115 -20.94 9.96 -0.78
CA PRO A 115 -21.10 11.32 -1.29
C PRO A 115 -19.83 11.83 -1.95
N GLU A 116 -19.98 12.68 -2.96
CA GLU A 116 -18.85 13.20 -3.75
C GLU A 116 -17.81 13.90 -2.88
N GLU A 117 -18.23 14.72 -1.90
CA GLU A 117 -17.33 15.45 -1.00
C GLU A 117 -16.40 14.49 -0.24
N LYS A 118 -16.93 13.31 0.12
CA LYS A 118 -16.15 12.27 0.78
C LYS A 118 -15.11 11.67 -0.15
N ILE A 119 -15.47 11.49 -1.42
CA ILE A 119 -14.57 10.95 -2.45
C ILE A 119 -13.45 11.92 -2.75
N ILE A 120 -13.75 13.22 -2.90
CA ILE A 120 -12.76 14.27 -3.06
C ILE A 120 -11.77 14.26 -1.88
N GLU A 121 -12.27 14.23 -0.64
CA GLU A 121 -11.43 14.13 0.57
C GLU A 121 -10.50 12.90 0.54
N ILE A 122 -10.99 11.77 0.04
CA ILE A 122 -10.22 10.51 -0.05
C ILE A 122 -9.14 10.59 -1.11
N VAL A 123 -9.41 11.16 -2.29
CA VAL A 123 -8.38 11.37 -3.31
C VAL A 123 -7.31 12.31 -2.79
N GLN A 124 -7.69 13.45 -2.19
CA GLN A 124 -6.76 14.41 -1.60
C GLN A 124 -5.88 13.82 -0.48
N LYS A 125 -6.41 12.84 0.27
CA LYS A 125 -5.62 12.10 1.29
C LYS A 125 -4.79 10.96 0.73
N THR A 126 -5.12 10.48 -0.47
CA THR A 126 -4.41 9.37 -1.12
C THR A 126 -3.23 9.90 -1.94
N TRP A 127 -3.43 11.01 -2.65
CA TRP A 127 -2.42 11.65 -3.49
C TRP A 127 -1.07 11.90 -2.78
N PRO A 128 -0.98 12.55 -1.60
CA PRO A 128 0.29 12.85 -0.95
C PRO A 128 1.02 11.62 -0.37
N LYS A 129 0.41 10.42 -0.43
CA LYS A 129 1.08 9.17 -0.06
C LYS A 129 1.95 8.61 -1.18
N MET A 130 1.68 9.03 -2.41
CA MET A 130 2.43 8.61 -3.59
C MET A 130 3.63 9.52 -3.84
N THR A 131 4.65 8.95 -4.47
CA THR A 131 5.79 9.69 -4.99
C THR A 131 5.41 10.47 -6.25
N ALA A 132 6.29 11.37 -6.71
CA ALA A 132 6.11 12.06 -7.99
C ALA A 132 5.99 11.08 -9.17
N ARG A 133 6.69 9.92 -9.10
CA ARG A 133 6.54 8.85 -10.09
C ARG A 133 5.17 8.19 -10.00
N GLY A 134 4.67 7.93 -8.78
CA GLY A 134 3.32 7.44 -8.55
C GLY A 134 2.25 8.37 -9.13
N HIS A 135 2.40 9.70 -8.95
CA HIS A 135 1.52 10.70 -9.57
C HIS A 135 1.55 10.64 -11.10
N ALA A 136 2.74 10.61 -11.70
CA ALA A 136 2.88 10.54 -13.14
C ALA A 136 2.24 9.28 -13.74
N LEU A 137 2.32 8.14 -13.04
CA LEU A 137 1.65 6.89 -13.44
C LEU A 137 0.13 6.96 -13.24
N ALA A 138 -0.33 7.55 -12.13
CA ALA A 138 -1.75 7.70 -11.83
C ALA A 138 -2.48 8.49 -12.92
N LEU A 139 -1.85 9.55 -13.44
CA LEU A 139 -2.41 10.36 -14.54
C LEU A 139 -2.48 9.65 -15.89
N GLN A 140 -1.83 8.49 -16.03
CA GLN A 140 -1.85 7.66 -17.24
C GLN A 140 -2.81 6.47 -17.12
N LEU A 141 -3.47 6.30 -15.97
CA LEU A 141 -4.42 5.20 -15.77
C LEU A 141 -5.62 5.34 -16.73
N PRO A 142 -6.17 4.22 -17.21
CA PRO A 142 -7.32 4.21 -18.13
C PRO A 142 -8.63 4.48 -17.37
N PHE A 143 -8.73 5.67 -16.76
CA PHE A 143 -9.94 6.08 -16.06
C PHE A 143 -11.14 6.14 -17.00
N SER A 144 -12.32 5.76 -16.49
CA SER A 144 -13.57 6.15 -17.10
C SER A 144 -13.76 7.68 -17.00
N PRO A 145 -14.60 8.29 -17.86
CA PRO A 145 -14.87 9.73 -17.78
C PRO A 145 -15.31 10.21 -16.39
N GLU A 146 -16.12 9.41 -15.69
CA GLU A 146 -16.62 9.71 -14.35
C GLU A 146 -15.50 9.67 -13.30
N ALA A 147 -14.67 8.64 -13.33
CA ALA A 147 -13.53 8.52 -12.42
C ALA A 147 -12.53 9.66 -12.65
N LEU A 148 -12.24 9.98 -13.91
CA LEU A 148 -11.33 11.07 -14.27
C LEU A 148 -11.86 12.43 -13.80
N ALA A 149 -13.17 12.68 -13.91
CA ALA A 149 -13.79 13.92 -13.44
C ALA A 149 -13.60 14.10 -11.93
N LEU A 150 -13.81 13.04 -11.13
CA LEU A 150 -13.64 13.07 -9.68
C LEU A 150 -12.19 13.31 -9.27
N VAL A 151 -11.25 12.59 -9.90
CA VAL A 151 -9.81 12.77 -9.64
C VAL A 151 -9.38 14.19 -10.02
N SER A 152 -9.75 14.67 -11.20
CA SER A 152 -9.39 16.02 -11.66
C SER A 152 -9.95 17.10 -10.73
N LYS A 153 -11.21 16.97 -10.30
CA LYS A 153 -11.84 17.90 -9.35
C LYS A 153 -11.12 17.92 -8.00
N ALA A 154 -10.62 16.77 -7.55
CA ALA A 154 -9.90 16.67 -6.28
C ALA A 154 -8.52 17.32 -6.32
N LEU A 155 -7.83 17.27 -7.47
CA LEU A 155 -6.48 17.81 -7.67
C LEU A 155 -6.45 19.30 -8.02
N ALA A 156 -7.58 19.89 -8.38
CA ALA A 156 -7.71 21.32 -8.71
C ALA A 156 -7.88 22.23 -7.48
N GLN A 157 -7.87 21.66 -6.27
CA GLN A 157 -8.08 22.33 -4.98
C GLN A 157 -6.85 22.20 -4.09
#